data_AF-A0AAJ6V994-F1
#
_entry.id   AF-A0AAJ6V994-F1
#
_cell.length_a   1.000
_cell.length_b   1.000
_cell.length_c   1.000
_cell.angle_alpha   90.00
_cell.angle_beta   90.00
_cell.angle_gamma   90.00
#
_symmetry.space_group_name_H-M   'P 1'
#
loop_
_entity.id
_entity.type
_entity.pdbx_description
1 polymer ?
#
loop_
_entity_poly.entity_id
_entity_poly.type
_entity_poly.pdbx_seq_one_letter_code
_entity_poly.pdbx_strand_id
1 'polypeptide(L)'
;MAVEYIGGSILSAVIEVLGEKLTTPEILGFFKSHKLNDGLLGKLKEALNTLNGLLDDAEEKQITKPAVQRWLNDARHAVYEAEDLMEVIEYEHLRSKDIKAASRRVKNLVRNLFPILNPANKRMKEIEAELQKIY
;
A
#
# COMPACT_ATOMS: atom_id res chain seq x y z
N MET A 1 1.25 -34.78 -15.22
CA MET A 1 2.38 -33.87 -15.49
C MET A 1 2.90 -33.40 -14.14
N ALA A 2 3.83 -34.15 -13.55
CA ALA A 2 4.46 -33.76 -12.31
C ALA A 2 5.48 -32.68 -12.64
N VAL A 3 5.28 -31.48 -12.10
CA VAL A 3 6.34 -30.47 -12.14
C VAL A 3 7.38 -30.91 -11.12
N GLU A 4 8.47 -31.45 -11.65
CA GLU A 4 9.66 -31.84 -10.92
C GLU A 4 10.28 -30.57 -10.31
N TYR A 5 10.07 -30.37 -9.02
CA TYR A 5 10.45 -29.15 -8.30
C TYR A 5 11.85 -29.35 -7.70
N ILE A 6 12.87 -29.21 -8.54
CA ILE A 6 14.28 -29.31 -8.13
C ILE A 6 14.81 -27.90 -7.84
N GLY A 7 15.05 -27.63 -6.56
CA GLY A 7 16.12 -26.76 -6.04
C GLY A 7 16.05 -25.26 -6.33
N GLY A 8 15.71 -24.48 -5.29
CA GLY A 8 15.72 -23.00 -5.32
C GLY A 8 14.30 -22.45 -5.50
N SER A 9 13.48 -22.58 -4.45
CA SER A 9 12.04 -22.41 -4.57
C SER A 9 11.62 -20.99 -4.97
N ILE A 10 10.54 -20.96 -5.75
CA ILE A 10 9.68 -19.78 -5.97
C ILE A 10 9.41 -19.06 -4.64
N LEU A 11 9.39 -19.79 -3.51
CA LEU A 11 9.15 -19.23 -2.19
C LEU A 11 10.28 -18.30 -1.72
N SER A 12 11.54 -18.62 -1.97
CA SER A 12 12.66 -17.71 -1.63
C SER A 12 12.55 -16.39 -2.39
N ALA A 13 12.30 -16.46 -3.71
CA ALA A 13 12.09 -15.27 -4.53
C ALA A 13 10.89 -14.43 -4.07
N VAL A 14 9.77 -15.07 -3.68
CA VAL A 14 8.60 -14.36 -3.14
C VAL A 14 8.97 -13.69 -1.81
N ILE A 15 9.70 -14.36 -0.91
CA ILE A 15 10.13 -13.78 0.36
C ILE A 15 11.03 -12.55 0.14
N GLU A 16 11.94 -12.59 -0.84
CA GLU A 16 12.78 -11.44 -1.20
C GLU A 16 11.93 -10.27 -1.67
N VAL A 17 10.98 -10.51 -2.59
CA VAL A 17 10.03 -9.49 -3.08
C VAL A 17 9.23 -8.89 -1.92
N LEU A 18 8.73 -9.70 -0.99
CA LEU A 18 8.02 -9.20 0.19
C LEU A 18 8.94 -8.38 1.09
N GLY A 19 10.19 -8.82 1.28
CA GLY A 19 11.20 -8.09 2.04
C GLY A 19 11.46 -6.70 1.47
N GLU A 20 11.50 -6.56 0.14
CA GLU A 20 11.60 -5.27 -0.55
C GLU A 20 10.32 -4.45 -0.41
N LYS A 21 9.13 -5.07 -0.59
CA LYS A 21 7.83 -4.40 -0.44
C LYS A 21 7.66 -3.78 0.95
N LEU A 22 8.17 -4.40 2.01
CA LEU A 22 8.14 -3.83 3.38
C LEU A 22 8.89 -2.51 3.52
N THR A 23 9.78 -2.18 2.58
CA THR A 23 10.53 -0.91 2.57
C THR A 23 9.86 0.17 1.72
N THR A 24 8.77 -0.15 1.04
CA THR A 24 8.07 0.80 0.16
C THR A 24 7.38 1.90 0.98
N PRO A 25 7.34 3.14 0.46
CA PRO A 25 6.62 4.24 1.10
C PRO A 25 5.14 3.96 1.38
N GLU A 26 4.52 3.15 0.52
CA GLU A 26 3.15 2.64 0.61
C GLU A 26 2.94 1.92 1.96
N ILE A 27 3.74 0.86 2.18
CA ILE A 27 3.65 0.02 3.38
C ILE A 27 4.11 0.80 4.62
N LEU A 28 5.22 1.52 4.54
CA LEU A 28 5.71 2.36 5.64
C LEU A 28 4.68 3.42 6.05
N GLY A 29 4.06 4.06 5.06
CA GLY A 29 3.00 5.05 5.25
C GLY A 29 1.75 4.44 5.87
N PHE A 30 1.39 3.21 5.49
CA PHE A 30 0.27 2.48 6.08
C PHE A 30 0.48 2.20 7.57
N PHE A 31 1.64 1.63 7.95
CA PHE A 31 1.95 1.35 9.35
C PHE A 31 1.94 2.62 10.20
N LYS A 32 2.57 3.69 9.69
CA LYS A 32 2.61 4.98 10.38
C LYS A 32 1.22 5.63 10.53
N SER A 33 0.42 5.62 9.48
CA SER A 33 -0.93 6.24 9.50
C SER A 33 -1.91 5.51 10.41
N HIS A 34 -1.76 4.19 10.55
CA HIS A 34 -2.59 3.36 11.44
C HIS A 34 -2.00 3.18 12.83
N LYS A 35 -0.91 3.90 13.16
CA LYS A 35 -0.19 3.80 14.45
C LYS A 35 0.17 2.36 14.83
N LEU A 36 0.48 1.54 13.82
CA LEU A 36 1.04 0.22 14.06
C LEU A 36 2.43 0.39 14.66
N ASN A 37 2.80 -0.50 15.57
CA ASN A 37 4.10 -0.44 16.23
C ASN A 37 5.22 -0.54 15.19
N ASP A 38 6.15 0.41 15.15
CA ASP A 38 7.32 0.37 14.23
C ASP A 38 8.14 -0.93 14.42
N GLY A 39 8.15 -1.49 15.62
CA GLY A 39 8.75 -2.78 15.91
C GLY A 39 8.04 -3.97 15.25
N LEU A 40 6.77 -3.85 14.84
CA LEU A 40 6.04 -4.90 14.13
C LEU A 40 6.61 -5.09 12.72
N LEU A 41 6.92 -3.99 12.02
CA LEU A 41 7.53 -4.05 10.69
C LEU A 41 8.93 -4.68 10.77
N GLY A 42 9.73 -4.28 11.76
CA GLY A 42 11.04 -4.88 12.01
C GLY A 42 10.96 -6.38 12.27
N LYS A 43 10.01 -6.81 13.11
CA LYS A 43 9.75 -8.23 13.38
C LYS A 43 9.32 -9.01 12.14
N LEU A 44 8.48 -8.43 11.29
CA LEU A 44 8.05 -9.07 10.05
C LEU A 44 9.23 -9.27 9.09
N LYS A 45 10.09 -8.25 8.95
CA LYS A 45 11.31 -8.36 8.15
C LYS A 45 12.28 -9.41 8.71
N GLU A 46 12.47 -9.45 10.02
CA GLU A 46 13.30 -10.46 10.69
C GLU A 46 12.73 -11.88 10.49
N ALA A 47 11.42 -12.05 10.59
CA ALA A 47 10.74 -13.32 10.35
C ALA A 47 10.93 -13.80 8.90
N LEU A 48 10.76 -12.92 7.91
CA LEU A 48 11.00 -13.24 6.50
C LEU A 48 12.45 -13.65 6.24
N ASN A 49 13.42 -12.90 6.79
CA ASN A 49 14.84 -13.24 6.67
C ASN A 49 15.18 -14.59 7.31
N THR A 50 14.63 -14.85 8.49
CA THR A 50 14.82 -16.12 9.21
C THR A 50 14.23 -17.26 8.39
N LEU A 51 13.03 -17.08 7.85
CA LEU A 51 12.38 -18.07 7.00
C LEU A 51 13.22 -18.36 5.76
N ASN A 52 13.69 -17.32 5.05
CA ASN A 52 14.51 -17.48 3.84
C ASN A 52 15.79 -18.28 4.13
N GLY A 53 16.49 -17.96 5.23
CA GLY A 53 17.71 -18.67 5.62
C GLY A 53 17.48 -20.13 6.04
N LEU A 54 16.24 -20.52 6.34
CA LEU A 54 15.87 -21.90 6.67
C LEU A 54 15.34 -22.69 5.45
N LEU A 55 15.08 -22.03 4.31
CA LEU A 55 14.45 -22.68 3.17
C LEU A 55 15.32 -23.76 2.55
N ASP A 56 16.59 -23.48 2.27
CA ASP A 56 17.52 -24.45 1.68
C ASP A 56 17.59 -25.73 2.54
N ASP A 57 17.79 -25.53 3.84
CA ASP A 57 17.88 -26.55 4.86
C ASP A 57 16.59 -27.39 4.98
N ALA A 58 15.44 -26.73 4.82
CA ALA A 58 14.13 -27.36 4.90
C ALA A 58 13.78 -28.11 3.61
N GLU A 59 14.12 -27.56 2.44
CA GLU A 59 13.90 -28.19 1.13
C GLU A 59 14.64 -29.53 1.02
N GLU A 60 15.89 -29.60 1.51
CA GLU A 60 16.64 -30.86 1.57
C GLU A 60 15.98 -31.88 2.50
N LYS A 61 15.52 -31.42 3.68
CA LYS A 61 14.99 -32.29 4.73
C LYS A 61 13.54 -32.71 4.49
N GLN A 62 12.79 -32.05 3.61
CA GLN A 62 11.36 -32.34 3.37
C GLN A 62 11.10 -33.76 2.84
N ILE A 63 12.07 -34.32 2.10
CA ILE A 63 11.96 -35.65 1.47
C ILE A 63 11.99 -36.75 2.54
N THR A 64 12.83 -36.56 3.56
CA THR A 64 13.09 -37.57 4.59
C THR A 64 12.31 -37.34 5.88
N LYS A 65 11.85 -36.10 6.12
CA LYS A 65 11.16 -35.71 7.35
C LYS A 65 9.78 -35.13 7.03
N PRO A 66 8.69 -35.92 7.18
CA PRO A 66 7.33 -35.45 6.94
C PRO A 66 6.93 -34.23 7.79
N ALA A 67 7.51 -34.08 8.98
CA ALA A 67 7.29 -32.90 9.82
C ALA A 67 7.84 -31.61 9.17
N VAL A 68 8.98 -31.68 8.49
CA VAL A 68 9.58 -30.55 7.76
C VAL A 68 8.74 -30.19 6.53
N GLN A 69 8.22 -31.20 5.83
CA GLN A 69 7.31 -30.97 4.71
C GLN A 69 6.04 -30.22 5.13
N ARG A 70 5.44 -30.59 6.27
CA ARG A 70 4.27 -29.88 6.81
C ARG A 70 4.61 -28.44 7.18
N TRP A 71 5.72 -28.24 7.90
CA TRP A 71 6.19 -26.90 8.25
C TRP A 71 6.44 -26.03 7.02
N LEU A 72 7.05 -26.56 5.95
CA LEU A 72 7.24 -25.83 4.69
C LEU A 72 5.92 -25.46 4.02
N ASN A 73 4.92 -26.32 4.09
CA ASN A 73 3.60 -26.03 3.54
C ASN A 73 2.91 -24.89 4.31
N ASP A 74 3.01 -24.91 5.65
CA ASP A 74 2.47 -23.84 6.50
C ASP A 74 3.22 -22.52 6.27
N ALA A 75 4.54 -22.57 6.13
CA ALA A 75 5.37 -21.41 5.81
C ALA A 75 5.00 -20.81 4.44
N ARG A 76 4.79 -21.65 3.43
CA ARG A 76 4.33 -21.21 2.10
C ARG A 76 2.97 -20.51 2.19
N HIS A 77 2.04 -21.09 2.93
CA HIS A 77 0.72 -20.48 3.10
C HIS A 77 0.81 -19.11 3.76
N ALA A 78 1.58 -18.98 4.85
CA ALA A 78 1.78 -17.72 5.54
C ALA A 78 2.44 -16.64 4.67
N VAL A 79 3.40 -17.02 3.81
CA VAL A 79 4.03 -16.10 2.85
C VAL A 79 3.02 -15.58 1.83
N TYR A 80 2.15 -16.43 1.30
CA TYR A 80 1.10 -15.98 0.37
C TYR A 80 0.05 -15.10 1.06
N GLU A 81 -0.35 -15.41 2.29
CA GLU A 81 -1.22 -14.52 3.05
C GLU A 81 -0.57 -13.14 3.28
N ALA A 82 0.74 -13.11 3.54
CA ALA A 82 1.48 -11.86 3.68
C ALA A 82 1.54 -11.08 2.35
N GLU A 83 1.72 -11.76 1.23
CA GLU A 83 1.68 -11.16 -0.11
C GLU A 83 0.33 -10.51 -0.40
N ASP A 84 -0.76 -11.27 -0.24
CA ASP A 84 -2.13 -10.78 -0.43
C ASP A 84 -2.40 -9.53 0.43
N LEU A 85 -1.97 -9.54 1.70
CA LEU A 85 -2.14 -8.38 2.59
C LEU A 85 -1.36 -7.15 2.12
N MET A 86 -0.13 -7.32 1.61
CA MET A 86 0.65 -6.20 1.09
C MET A 86 -0.01 -5.60 -0.16
N GLU A 87 -0.53 -6.44 -1.06
CA GLU A 87 -1.26 -5.99 -2.24
C GLU A 87 -2.53 -5.19 -1.88
N VAL A 88 -3.27 -5.64 -0.85
CA VAL A 88 -4.42 -4.89 -0.33
C VAL A 88 -4.01 -3.51 0.20
N ILE A 89 -2.88 -3.42 0.91
CA ILE A 89 -2.37 -2.13 1.41
C ILE A 89 -1.99 -1.19 0.26
N GLU A 90 -1.27 -1.71 -0.75
CA GLU A 90 -0.88 -0.94 -1.93
C GLU A 90 -2.12 -0.42 -2.69
N TYR A 91 -3.11 -1.29 -2.88
CA TYR A 91 -4.38 -0.94 -3.51
C TYR A 91 -5.11 0.17 -2.73
N GLU A 92 -5.23 0.05 -1.42
CA GLU A 92 -5.88 1.06 -0.57
C GLU A 92 -5.13 2.40 -0.60
N HIS A 93 -3.80 2.39 -0.67
CA HIS A 93 -3.01 3.60 -0.82
C HIS A 93 -3.25 4.31 -2.16
N LEU A 94 -3.32 3.56 -3.26
CA LEU A 94 -3.68 4.10 -4.57
C LEU A 94 -5.11 4.67 -4.55
N ARG A 95 -6.07 3.93 -4.02
CA ARG A 95 -7.47 4.39 -3.88
C ARG A 95 -7.57 5.67 -3.06
N SER A 96 -6.82 5.77 -1.96
CA SER A 96 -6.76 6.97 -1.12
C SER A 96 -6.21 8.18 -1.87
N LYS A 97 -5.17 8.00 -2.70
CA LYS A 97 -4.60 9.07 -3.53
C LYS A 97 -5.63 9.59 -4.53
N ASP A 98 -6.38 8.72 -5.18
CA ASP A 98 -7.41 9.09 -6.15
C ASP A 98 -8.57 9.86 -5.52
N ILE A 99 -9.07 9.38 -4.38
CA ILE A 99 -10.12 10.06 -3.62
C ILE A 99 -9.65 11.46 -3.20
N LYS A 100 -8.42 11.59 -2.70
CA LYS A 100 -7.84 12.89 -2.32
C LYS A 100 -7.68 13.82 -3.53
N ALA A 101 -7.29 13.29 -4.68
CA ALA A 101 -7.18 14.07 -5.91
C ALA A 101 -8.55 14.57 -6.38
N ALA A 102 -9.57 13.71 -6.38
CA ALA A 102 -10.94 14.09 -6.70
C ALA A 102 -11.48 15.16 -5.74
N SER A 103 -11.29 14.97 -4.44
CA SER A 103 -11.69 15.95 -3.41
C SER A 103 -11.03 17.32 -3.63
N ARG A 104 -9.72 17.35 -3.97
CA ARG A 104 -9.02 18.60 -4.32
C ARG A 104 -9.62 19.29 -5.54
N ARG A 105 -9.97 18.54 -6.59
CA ARG A 105 -10.62 19.09 -7.79
C ARG A 105 -11.97 19.73 -7.45
N VAL A 106 -12.81 19.02 -6.69
CA VAL A 106 -14.11 19.53 -6.23
C VAL A 106 -13.93 20.79 -5.38
N LYS A 107 -13.01 20.78 -4.42
CA LYS A 107 -12.73 21.93 -3.55
C LYS A 107 -12.27 23.15 -4.35
N ASN A 108 -11.43 22.96 -5.37
CA ASN A 108 -10.97 24.03 -6.25
C ASN A 108 -12.11 24.59 -7.11
N LEU A 109 -12.97 23.72 -7.66
CA LEU A 109 -14.14 24.15 -8.41
C LEU A 109 -15.08 24.99 -7.55
N VAL A 110 -15.39 24.53 -6.33
CA VAL A 110 -16.23 25.28 -5.38
C VAL A 110 -15.59 26.64 -5.05
N ARG A 111 -14.28 26.67 -4.75
CA ARG A 111 -13.57 27.92 -4.46
C ARG A 111 -13.62 28.91 -5.62
N ASN A 112 -13.50 28.44 -6.86
CA ASN A 112 -13.50 29.29 -8.05
C ASN A 112 -14.91 29.78 -8.42
N LEU A 113 -15.94 28.99 -8.15
CA LEU A 113 -17.33 29.37 -8.44
C LEU A 113 -17.93 30.26 -7.34
N PHE A 114 -17.47 30.13 -6.09
CA PHE A 114 -17.96 30.93 -4.96
C PHE A 114 -18.03 32.45 -5.24
N PRO A 115 -16.97 33.12 -5.75
CA PRO A 115 -17.05 34.55 -6.05
C PRO A 115 -17.96 34.90 -7.24
N ILE A 116 -18.20 33.97 -8.17
CA ILE A 116 -19.07 34.20 -9.34
C ILE A 116 -20.54 34.12 -8.93
N LEU A 117 -20.87 33.13 -8.09
CA LEU A 117 -22.23 32.86 -7.63
C LEU A 117 -22.64 33.72 -6.43
N ASN A 118 -21.69 34.43 -5.79
CA ASN A 118 -21.98 35.29 -4.66
C ASN A 118 -22.80 36.53 -5.10
N PRO A 119 -24.08 36.66 -4.71
CA PRO A 119 -24.92 37.78 -5.12
C PRO A 119 -24.40 39.14 -4.62
N ALA A 120 -23.62 39.16 -3.52
CA ALA A 120 -22.96 40.39 -3.05
C ALA A 120 -21.91 40.91 -4.04
N ASN A 121 -21.20 40.01 -4.74
CA ASN A 121 -20.21 40.41 -5.75
C ASN A 121 -20.89 41.00 -6.99
N LYS A 122 -22.06 40.48 -7.38
CA LYS A 122 -22.87 41.06 -8.45
C LYS A 122 -23.32 42.49 -8.09
N ARG A 123 -23.87 42.68 -6.88
CA ARG A 123 -24.28 44.00 -6.38
C ARG A 123 -23.12 44.99 -6.31
N MET A 124 -21.95 44.56 -5.86
CA MET A 124 -20.74 45.40 -5.83
C MET A 124 -20.36 45.91 -7.22
N LYS A 125 -20.38 45.04 -8.24
CA LYS A 125 -20.10 45.44 -9.64
C LYS A 125 -21.14 46.40 -10.21
N GLU A 126 -22.41 46.22 -9.89
CA GLU A 126 -23.48 47.16 -10.28
C GLU A 126 -23.25 48.55 -9.65
N ILE A 127 -22.91 48.60 -8.35
CA ILE A 127 -22.59 49.85 -7.66
C ILE A 127 -21.35 50.53 -8.29
N GLU A 128 -20.29 49.78 -8.58
CA GLU A 128 -19.08 50.29 -9.23
C GLU A 128 -19.39 50.90 -10.61
N ALA A 129 -20.22 50.23 -11.41
CA ALA A 129 -20.64 50.73 -12.72
C ALA A 129 -21.48 52.02 -12.65
N GLU A 130 -22.35 52.17 -11.63
CA GLU A 130 -23.10 53.41 -11.43
C GLU A 130 -22.19 54.56 -10.97
N LEU A 131 -21.20 54.30 -10.11
CA LEU A 131 -20.23 55.32 -9.69
C LEU A 131 -19.39 55.86 -10.86
N GLN A 132 -19.03 55.01 -11.82
CA GLN A 132 -18.28 55.43 -13.01
C GLN A 132 -19.06 56.33 -13.97
N LYS A 133 -20.39 56.40 -13.89
CA LYS A 133 -21.20 57.33 -14.71
C LYS A 133 -21.25 58.74 -14.14
N ILE A 134 -20.91 58.88 -12.86
CA ILE A 134 -20.96 60.16 -12.13
C ILE A 134 -19.66 60.94 -12.30
N TYR A 135 -18.58 60.24 -12.67
CA TYR A 135 -17.27 60.81 -13.04
C TYR A 135 -17.13 60.92 -14.56
#